data_AF-A0A6A5ED58-F1
#
_entry.id   AF-A0A6A5ED58-F1
#
_cell.length_a   1.000
_cell.length_b   1.000
_cell.length_c   1.000
_cell.angle_alpha   90.00
_cell.angle_beta   90.00
_cell.angle_gamma   90.00
#
_symmetry.space_group_name_H-M   'P 1'
#
loop_
_entity.id
_entity.type
_entity.pdbx_description
1 polymer ?
#
loop_
_entity_poly.entity_id
_entity_poly.type
_entity_poly.pdbx_seq_one_letter_code
_entity_poly.pdbx_strand_id
1 'polypeptide(L)'
;MRACFGVKTQLLISRVFSRPSTAVRWRAVQTRLLCSPPTGEEKPQHSMLRHLTTKIKATGPIPVAEYMREVLTNPVTGYYVTNDMLGPEGDFITSPEISQIFGELLAVWAVSEWMAAGRPEQLQLVELGPGKGSLASDVLRVFGQLRAVLGGASVSLHLVEVSRALSRLQAQSLTGSRGQEAHGEDEPAYRRGETGAGLPVSWYRRLEDVPAGFSIFLAHEFFDALPIHKFQRTQKGWREVMVDIDPEKPDQLRFVVAPSPTLASSTLVQGFKGHRLHDVLSSPGSADLTADVDFSFLRRMAGGGVACLGPVPQRTFLKNMGIDSRMQVLLRSCGDASTRQQLIASYDVLTNPAKMGERFRFFGLLHPRRLARPAPPAGLKLEKKPSPAPLPVAGFTELGLS
;
A
#
# COMPACT_ATOMS: atom_id res chain seq x y z
N MET A 1 6.64 32.42 -20.97
CA MET A 1 5.81 31.98 -19.83
C MET A 1 5.69 30.46 -19.76
N ARG A 2 6.82 29.74 -19.76
CA ARG A 2 6.89 28.28 -19.61
C ARG A 2 7.77 28.02 -18.38
N ALA A 3 7.17 27.62 -17.25
CA ALA A 3 7.83 27.02 -16.06
C ALA A 3 6.93 26.98 -14.79
N CYS A 4 5.75 27.61 -14.74
CA CYS A 4 5.08 27.90 -13.46
C CYS A 4 4.44 26.72 -12.69
N PHE A 5 4.44 25.48 -13.19
CA PHE A 5 3.72 24.37 -12.51
C PHE A 5 4.64 23.30 -11.88
N GLY A 6 5.83 23.01 -12.43
CA GLY A 6 6.85 22.21 -11.73
C GLY A 6 7.36 22.90 -10.45
N VAL A 7 7.34 24.24 -10.46
CA VAL A 7 7.63 25.10 -9.31
C VAL A 7 6.66 24.85 -8.14
N LYS A 8 5.41 24.41 -8.37
CA LYS A 8 4.41 24.24 -7.30
C LYS A 8 4.70 23.04 -6.39
N THR A 9 5.16 21.92 -6.94
CA THR A 9 5.54 20.75 -6.12
C THR A 9 6.84 21.03 -5.35
N GLN A 10 7.82 21.69 -5.96
CA GLN A 10 9.02 22.15 -5.25
C GLN A 10 8.69 23.17 -4.15
N LEU A 11 7.75 24.09 -4.37
CA LEU A 11 7.24 25.01 -3.35
C LEU A 11 6.45 24.29 -2.25
N LEU A 12 5.76 23.19 -2.56
CA LEU A 12 5.11 22.34 -1.56
C LEU A 12 6.15 21.62 -0.71
N ILE A 13 7.12 20.98 -1.36
CA ILE A 13 8.28 20.35 -0.73
C ILE A 13 8.97 21.37 0.18
N SER A 14 9.27 22.58 -0.30
CA SER A 14 9.87 23.60 0.55
C SER A 14 8.94 24.02 1.68
N ARG A 15 7.64 24.28 1.45
CA ARG A 15 6.71 24.69 2.52
C ARG A 15 6.51 23.63 3.60
N VAL A 16 6.37 22.36 3.24
CA VAL A 16 6.26 21.24 4.21
C VAL A 16 7.58 21.01 4.92
N PHE A 17 8.69 21.07 4.19
CA PHE A 17 10.00 20.69 4.71
C PHE A 17 10.82 21.87 5.25
N SER A 18 10.31 23.10 5.26
CA SER A 18 10.97 24.26 5.91
C SER A 18 10.71 24.34 7.42
N ARG A 19 9.66 23.65 7.91
CA ARG A 19 9.29 23.69 9.33
C ARG A 19 9.93 22.50 10.05
N PRO A 20 10.66 22.72 11.18
CA PRO A 20 11.00 21.62 12.07
C PRO A 20 9.68 21.03 12.57
N SER A 21 9.39 19.77 12.20
CA SER A 21 8.28 19.06 12.85
C SER A 21 8.67 18.91 14.31
N THR A 22 7.92 19.54 15.22
CA THR A 22 8.19 19.50 16.67
C THR A 22 7.97 18.12 17.28
N ALA A 23 7.44 17.17 16.52
CA ALA A 23 7.42 15.76 16.89
C ALA A 23 8.00 14.93 15.75
N VAL A 24 9.25 14.48 15.90
CA VAL A 24 9.68 13.20 15.34
C VAL A 24 8.87 12.17 16.09
N ARG A 25 7.93 11.49 15.41
CA ARG A 25 7.15 10.45 16.08
C ARG A 25 8.00 9.19 16.06
N TRP A 26 8.54 8.84 17.22
CA TRP A 26 9.25 7.57 17.40
C TRP A 26 8.34 6.42 17.04
N ARG A 27 8.87 5.51 16.23
CA ARG A 27 8.47 4.11 16.22
C ARG A 27 9.75 3.37 16.52
N ALA A 28 9.86 2.86 17.74
CA ALA A 28 11.11 2.33 18.25
C ALA A 28 11.57 1.12 17.44
N VAL A 29 12.59 1.26 16.59
CA VAL A 29 13.44 0.11 16.25
C VAL A 29 14.43 0.00 17.41
N GLN A 30 14.03 -0.69 18.48
CA GLN A 30 14.97 -1.10 19.50
C GLN A 30 15.71 -2.33 19.01
N THR A 31 16.94 -2.15 18.56
CA THR A 31 17.95 -3.20 18.63
C THR A 31 18.41 -3.29 20.08
N ARG A 32 17.79 -4.17 20.89
CA ARG A 32 18.41 -4.64 22.13
C ARG A 32 18.29 -6.16 22.25
N LEU A 33 19.45 -6.74 22.51
CA LEU A 33 19.70 -8.11 22.89
C LEU A 33 18.97 -8.48 24.20
N LEU A 34 18.50 -9.72 24.21
CA LEU A 34 18.31 -10.62 25.37
C LEU A 34 17.32 -10.18 26.46
N CYS A 35 16.09 -10.68 26.35
CA CYS A 35 15.33 -11.22 27.48
C CYS A 35 14.49 -12.40 26.96
N SER A 36 14.69 -13.58 27.54
CA SER A 36 13.90 -14.79 27.23
C SER A 36 12.43 -14.58 27.61
N PRO A 37 11.46 -14.99 26.79
CA PRO A 37 10.06 -14.98 27.20
C PRO A 37 9.83 -16.03 28.30
N PRO A 38 8.87 -15.81 29.22
CA PRO A 38 8.47 -16.83 30.17
C PRO A 38 7.80 -18.00 29.44
N THR A 39 8.05 -19.18 29.96
CA THR A 39 7.50 -20.46 29.52
C THR A 39 5.98 -20.52 29.59
N GLY A 40 5.36 -21.00 28.50
CA GLY A 40 4.17 -21.85 28.59
C GLY A 40 2.82 -21.16 28.39
N GLU A 41 2.38 -21.05 27.14
CA GLU A 41 1.02 -21.41 26.71
C GLU A 41 1.04 -21.64 25.18
N GLU A 42 1.03 -22.91 24.75
CA GLU A 42 0.94 -23.27 23.33
C GLU A 42 -0.41 -22.83 22.76
N LYS A 43 -0.44 -21.73 21.99
CA LYS A 43 -1.57 -21.45 21.09
C LYS A 43 -1.67 -22.61 20.09
N PRO A 44 -2.86 -23.22 19.88
CA PRO A 44 -2.96 -24.45 19.09
C PRO A 44 -2.63 -24.19 17.61
N GLN A 45 -1.37 -24.41 17.23
CA GLN A 45 -0.87 -24.47 15.85
C GLN A 45 -1.74 -25.38 14.95
N HIS A 46 -2.44 -26.34 15.56
CA HIS A 46 -3.28 -27.31 14.89
C HIS A 46 -4.65 -26.80 14.40
N SER A 47 -5.08 -25.57 14.72
CA SER A 47 -6.42 -25.11 14.31
C SER A 47 -6.53 -24.80 12.80
N MET A 48 -5.58 -24.04 12.24
CA MET A 48 -5.59 -23.71 10.81
C MET A 48 -5.29 -24.93 9.94
N LEU A 49 -4.25 -25.69 10.27
CA LEU A 49 -3.89 -26.89 9.54
C LEU A 49 -5.04 -27.91 9.55
N ARG A 50 -5.69 -28.14 10.69
CA ARG A 50 -6.84 -29.05 10.78
C ARG A 50 -8.02 -28.57 9.94
N HIS A 51 -8.30 -27.26 9.93
CA HIS A 51 -9.32 -26.66 9.07
C HIS A 51 -9.03 -26.92 7.59
N LEU A 52 -7.81 -26.60 7.14
CA LEU A 52 -7.37 -26.83 5.76
C LEU A 52 -7.43 -28.31 5.38
N THR A 53 -6.92 -29.20 6.23
CA THR A 53 -6.97 -30.66 6.02
C THR A 53 -8.41 -31.16 5.91
N THR A 54 -9.33 -30.66 6.74
CA THR A 54 -10.75 -31.04 6.66
C THR A 54 -11.37 -30.58 5.34
N LYS A 55 -11.07 -29.36 4.91
CA LYS A 55 -11.54 -28.81 3.64
C LYS A 55 -11.00 -29.58 2.43
N ILE A 56 -9.71 -29.90 2.43
CA ILE A 56 -9.06 -30.66 1.35
C ILE A 56 -9.63 -32.08 1.27
N LYS A 57 -9.85 -32.75 2.42
CA LYS A 57 -10.51 -34.07 2.45
C LYS A 57 -11.93 -34.04 1.87
N ALA A 58 -12.66 -32.94 2.07
CA ALA A 58 -14.04 -32.80 1.59
C ALA A 58 -14.15 -32.40 0.11
N THR A 59 -13.23 -31.58 -0.39
CA THR A 59 -13.34 -30.94 -1.72
C THR A 59 -12.25 -31.37 -2.71
N GLY A 60 -11.26 -32.13 -2.25
CA GLY A 60 -10.03 -32.39 -2.98
C GLY A 60 -9.01 -31.24 -2.82
N PRO A 61 -7.92 -31.26 -3.61
CA PRO A 61 -6.91 -30.20 -3.60
C PRO A 61 -7.53 -28.82 -3.85
N ILE A 62 -7.09 -27.81 -3.08
CA ILE A 62 -7.60 -26.45 -3.17
C ILE A 62 -6.61 -25.54 -3.94
N PRO A 63 -7.07 -24.50 -4.66
CA PRO A 63 -6.17 -23.54 -5.31
C PRO A 63 -5.22 -22.84 -4.32
N VAL A 64 -4.06 -22.39 -4.79
CA VAL A 64 -3.16 -21.54 -3.98
C VAL A 64 -3.87 -20.27 -3.49
N ALA A 65 -4.72 -19.68 -4.32
CA ALA A 65 -5.53 -18.51 -3.94
C ALA A 65 -6.47 -18.84 -2.76
N GLU A 66 -7.11 -20.00 -2.80
CA GLU A 66 -8.00 -20.46 -1.72
C GLU A 66 -7.21 -20.66 -0.42
N TYR A 67 -6.04 -21.29 -0.51
CA TYR A 67 -5.12 -21.47 0.62
C TYR A 67 -4.69 -20.12 1.22
N MET A 68 -4.23 -19.17 0.39
CA MET A 68 -3.84 -17.84 0.85
C MET A 68 -4.99 -17.12 1.55
N ARG A 69 -6.21 -17.19 0.99
CA ARG A 69 -7.39 -16.56 1.60
C ARG A 69 -7.68 -17.11 2.99
N GLU A 70 -7.66 -18.44 3.15
CA GLU A 70 -7.89 -19.08 4.44
C GLU A 70 -6.77 -18.74 5.44
N VAL A 71 -5.51 -18.87 5.02
CA VAL A 71 -4.36 -18.61 5.89
C VAL A 71 -4.30 -17.15 6.33
N LEU A 72 -4.60 -16.20 5.46
CA LEU A 72 -4.46 -14.77 5.76
C LEU A 72 -5.69 -14.16 6.44
N THR A 73 -6.89 -14.51 5.98
CA THR A 73 -8.13 -13.75 6.29
C THR A 73 -9.25 -14.56 6.92
N ASN A 74 -9.04 -15.85 7.23
CA ASN A 74 -10.05 -16.64 7.92
C ASN A 74 -10.47 -15.94 9.25
N PRO A 75 -11.79 -15.78 9.51
CA PRO A 75 -12.29 -14.97 10.62
C PRO A 75 -12.00 -15.57 12.01
N VAL A 76 -11.57 -16.83 12.09
CA VAL A 76 -11.27 -17.52 13.35
C VAL A 76 -9.75 -17.66 13.54
N THR A 77 -9.05 -18.12 12.51
CA THR A 77 -7.64 -18.53 12.60
C THR A 77 -6.71 -17.88 11.58
N GLY A 78 -7.23 -16.96 10.77
CA GLY A 78 -6.43 -16.23 9.80
C GLY A 78 -5.31 -15.46 10.47
N TYR A 79 -4.19 -15.35 9.76
CA TYR A 79 -3.00 -14.62 10.15
C TYR A 79 -3.41 -13.20 10.60
N TYR A 80 -3.99 -12.37 9.73
CA TYR A 80 -4.36 -10.97 10.06
C TYR A 80 -5.49 -10.80 11.09
N VAL A 81 -6.06 -11.89 11.61
CA VAL A 81 -7.10 -11.88 12.65
C VAL A 81 -6.52 -12.18 14.03
N THR A 82 -5.49 -13.03 14.12
CA THR A 82 -5.10 -13.67 15.39
C THR A 82 -3.76 -13.22 15.98
N ASN A 83 -2.85 -12.60 15.22
CA ASN A 83 -1.59 -12.09 15.79
C ASN A 83 -1.45 -10.56 15.70
N ASP A 84 -0.67 -9.98 16.62
CA ASP A 84 -0.37 -8.55 16.69
C ASP A 84 0.90 -8.28 15.84
N MET A 85 0.71 -8.10 14.52
CA MET A 85 1.72 -8.48 13.51
C MET A 85 2.60 -7.38 12.92
N LEU A 86 2.28 -6.10 13.10
CA LEU A 86 2.91 -5.04 12.32
C LEU A 86 3.88 -4.21 13.17
N GLY A 87 5.03 -3.79 12.65
CA GLY A 87 5.98 -2.95 13.39
C GLY A 87 7.13 -3.74 14.05
N PRO A 88 7.91 -3.12 14.95
CA PRO A 88 9.24 -3.62 15.36
C PRO A 88 9.24 -5.00 16.03
N GLU A 89 8.14 -5.36 16.68
CA GLU A 89 7.92 -6.64 17.38
C GLU A 89 7.08 -7.63 16.55
N GLY A 90 6.70 -7.26 15.33
CA GLY A 90 5.94 -8.10 14.40
C GLY A 90 6.82 -8.80 13.36
N ASP A 91 6.25 -9.73 12.59
CA ASP A 91 7.01 -10.55 11.63
C ASP A 91 7.52 -9.73 10.43
N PHE A 92 6.93 -8.56 10.15
CA PHE A 92 7.27 -7.71 9.00
C PHE A 92 7.27 -6.22 9.35
N ILE A 93 8.28 -5.50 8.82
CA ILE A 93 8.41 -4.03 8.94
C ILE A 93 8.23 -3.41 7.55
N THR A 94 7.15 -2.63 7.38
CA THR A 94 6.79 -1.97 6.12
C THR A 94 7.40 -0.57 5.99
N SER A 95 7.41 0.00 4.78
CA SER A 95 8.02 1.33 4.53
C SER A 95 7.50 2.47 5.44
N PRO A 96 6.19 2.59 5.72
CA PRO A 96 5.64 3.55 6.69
C PRO A 96 6.10 3.32 8.13
N GLU A 97 6.40 2.08 8.52
CA GLU A 97 6.94 1.77 9.86
C GLU A 97 8.43 2.10 9.98
N ILE A 98 9.17 2.04 8.86
CA ILE A 98 10.62 2.34 8.80
C ILE A 98 10.89 3.83 8.96
N SER A 99 10.12 4.69 8.29
CA SER A 99 10.34 6.13 8.34
C SER A 99 9.11 6.95 8.02
N GLN A 100 8.85 7.96 8.85
CA GLN A 100 7.85 9.00 8.60
C GLN A 100 8.07 9.73 7.26
N ILE A 101 9.31 9.77 6.76
CA ILE A 101 9.62 10.46 5.48
C ILE A 101 8.82 9.82 4.34
N PHE A 102 8.60 8.50 4.36
CA PHE A 102 7.84 7.81 3.33
C PHE A 102 6.41 8.36 3.23
N GLY A 103 5.68 8.38 4.35
CA GLY A 103 4.31 8.89 4.40
C GLY A 103 4.23 10.39 4.10
N GLU A 104 5.21 11.18 4.55
CA GLU A 104 5.28 12.62 4.24
C GLU A 104 5.41 12.89 2.74
N LEU A 105 6.24 12.13 2.03
CA LEU A 105 6.42 12.29 0.59
C LEU A 105 5.16 11.87 -0.19
N LEU A 106 4.48 10.80 0.22
CA LEU A 106 3.21 10.40 -0.39
C LEU A 106 2.09 11.42 -0.14
N ALA A 107 2.09 12.06 1.02
CA ALA A 107 1.17 13.16 1.30
C ALA A 107 1.41 14.36 0.36
N VAL A 108 2.68 14.74 0.14
CA VAL A 108 3.05 15.80 -0.80
C VAL A 108 2.68 15.41 -2.24
N TRP A 109 2.89 14.15 -2.62
CA TRP A 109 2.45 13.62 -3.91
C TRP A 109 0.93 13.76 -4.08
N ALA A 110 0.14 13.36 -3.08
CA ALA A 110 -1.31 13.46 -3.11
C ALA A 110 -1.80 14.91 -3.27
N VAL A 111 -1.20 15.86 -2.53
CA VAL A 111 -1.52 17.29 -2.69
C VAL A 111 -1.13 17.80 -4.07
N SER A 112 0.01 17.35 -4.62
CA SER A 112 0.44 17.71 -5.97
C SER A 112 -0.58 17.26 -7.02
N GLU A 113 -1.07 16.02 -6.93
CA GLU A 113 -2.05 15.48 -7.86
C GLU A 113 -3.44 16.08 -7.69
N TRP A 114 -3.88 16.37 -6.46
CA TRP A 114 -5.10 17.16 -6.21
C TRP A 114 -5.00 18.55 -6.88
N MET A 115 -3.85 19.23 -6.77
CA MET A 115 -3.62 20.50 -7.45
C MET A 115 -3.61 20.35 -8.98
N ALA A 116 -3.00 19.29 -9.50
CA ALA A 116 -2.95 19.00 -10.93
C ALA A 116 -4.33 18.66 -11.50
N ALA A 117 -5.22 18.09 -10.70
CA ALA A 117 -6.61 17.82 -11.06
C ALA A 117 -7.50 19.08 -11.04
N GLY A 118 -6.95 20.26 -10.76
CA GLY A 118 -7.69 21.52 -10.78
C GLY A 118 -8.27 21.91 -9.42
N ARG A 119 -7.77 21.33 -8.32
CA ARG A 119 -8.18 21.65 -6.94
C ARG A 119 -9.70 21.44 -6.71
N PRO A 120 -10.22 20.22 -6.94
CA PRO A 120 -11.62 19.93 -6.66
C PRO A 120 -11.97 20.25 -5.19
N GLU A 121 -13.20 20.72 -4.97
CA GLU A 121 -13.69 21.13 -3.65
C GLU A 121 -13.77 19.97 -2.64
N GLN A 122 -13.91 18.74 -3.13
CA GLN A 122 -13.92 17.53 -2.33
C GLN A 122 -12.73 16.66 -2.71
N LEU A 123 -12.03 16.16 -1.71
CA LEU A 123 -10.91 15.24 -1.86
C LEU A 123 -11.08 14.08 -0.88
N GLN A 124 -11.22 12.87 -1.44
CA GLN A 124 -11.14 11.64 -0.67
C GLN A 124 -9.73 11.07 -0.72
N LEU A 125 -9.13 10.83 0.44
CA LEU A 125 -7.92 10.02 0.56
C LEU A 125 -8.39 8.60 0.86
N VAL A 126 -8.07 7.63 -0.01
CA VAL A 126 -8.48 6.24 0.15
C VAL A 126 -7.25 5.37 0.34
N GLU A 127 -7.18 4.59 1.41
CA GLU A 127 -6.09 3.65 1.66
C GLU A 127 -6.62 2.22 1.67
N LEU A 128 -6.01 1.34 0.87
CA LEU A 128 -6.35 -0.08 0.80
C LEU A 128 -5.40 -0.87 1.70
N GLY A 129 -5.94 -1.61 2.67
CA GLY A 129 -5.14 -2.38 3.63
C GLY A 129 -4.19 -1.49 4.45
N PRO A 130 -4.69 -0.55 5.27
CA PRO A 130 -3.85 0.45 5.94
C PRO A 130 -2.96 -0.09 7.07
N GLY A 131 -3.01 -1.39 7.38
CA GLY A 131 -2.22 -2.01 8.43
C GLY A 131 -2.45 -1.37 9.80
N LYS A 132 -1.40 -0.80 10.41
CA LYS A 132 -1.53 -0.04 11.69
C LYS A 132 -2.07 1.39 11.54
N GLY A 133 -2.37 1.84 10.31
CA GLY A 133 -2.80 3.22 10.02
C GLY A 133 -1.65 4.22 10.03
N SER A 134 -0.42 3.74 9.84
CA SER A 134 0.80 4.52 9.99
C SER A 134 1.02 5.49 8.85
N LEU A 135 0.82 5.01 7.62
CA LEU A 135 0.81 5.84 6.42
C LEU A 135 -0.29 6.89 6.51
N ALA A 136 -1.53 6.49 6.80
CA ALA A 136 -2.64 7.41 7.06
C ALA A 136 -2.29 8.49 8.10
N SER A 137 -1.66 8.12 9.22
CA SER A 137 -1.27 9.07 10.26
C SER A 137 -0.27 10.12 9.76
N ASP A 138 0.73 9.72 8.97
CA ASP A 138 1.72 10.65 8.40
C ASP A 138 1.11 11.55 7.33
N VAL A 139 0.25 10.98 6.48
CA VAL A 139 -0.49 11.72 5.47
C VAL A 139 -1.35 12.80 6.12
N LEU A 140 -2.19 12.43 7.09
CA LEU A 140 -3.06 13.38 7.79
C LEU A 140 -2.28 14.49 8.50
N ARG A 141 -1.12 14.17 9.08
CA ARG A 141 -0.24 15.16 9.72
C ARG A 141 0.25 16.21 8.71
N VAL A 142 0.70 15.79 7.53
CA VAL A 142 1.12 16.73 6.46
C VAL A 142 -0.06 17.52 5.91
N PHE A 143 -1.23 16.90 5.73
CA PHE A 143 -2.44 17.60 5.33
C PHE A 143 -2.86 18.68 6.34
N GLY A 144 -2.70 18.41 7.64
CA GLY A 144 -2.88 19.41 8.70
C GLY A 144 -1.95 20.63 8.55
N GLN A 145 -0.68 20.40 8.18
CA GLN A 145 0.30 21.47 7.93
C GLN A 145 0.01 22.24 6.63
N LEU A 146 -0.64 21.60 5.66
CA LEU A 146 -0.95 22.15 4.35
C LEU A 146 -2.37 22.71 4.23
N ARG A 147 -3.11 22.90 5.33
CA ARG A 147 -4.46 23.50 5.32
C ARG A 147 -4.56 24.80 4.53
N ALA A 148 -3.58 25.69 4.65
CA ALA A 148 -3.55 26.95 3.89
C ALA A 148 -3.44 26.73 2.37
N VAL A 149 -2.84 25.62 1.92
CA VAL A 149 -2.79 25.25 0.49
C VAL A 149 -4.11 24.62 0.03
N LEU A 150 -4.69 23.76 0.89
CA LEU A 150 -5.96 23.09 0.62
C LEU A 150 -7.14 24.08 0.60
N GLY A 151 -7.01 25.23 1.26
CA GLY A 151 -8.02 26.27 1.27
C GLY A 151 -9.31 25.79 1.93
N GLY A 152 -10.44 25.97 1.27
CA GLY A 152 -11.76 25.49 1.72
C GLY A 152 -12.12 24.08 1.26
N ALA A 153 -11.19 23.33 0.66
CA ALA A 153 -11.47 21.99 0.19
C ALA A 153 -11.81 21.05 1.36
N SER A 154 -12.90 20.30 1.21
CA SER A 154 -13.33 19.26 2.13
C SER A 154 -12.48 18.01 1.91
N VAL A 155 -11.77 17.57 2.95
CA VAL A 155 -10.89 16.39 2.90
C VAL A 155 -11.42 15.30 3.84
N SER A 156 -11.58 14.08 3.33
CA SER A 156 -11.99 12.91 4.10
C SER A 156 -11.04 11.73 3.89
N LEU A 157 -10.86 10.91 4.93
CA LEU A 157 -10.08 9.68 4.88
C LEU A 157 -11.01 8.46 4.83
N HIS A 158 -10.75 7.56 3.89
CA HIS A 158 -11.52 6.33 3.69
C HIS A 158 -10.56 5.14 3.72
N LEU A 159 -10.80 4.21 4.64
CA LEU A 159 -9.91 3.08 4.89
C LEU A 159 -10.63 1.79 4.52
N VAL A 160 -10.08 1.02 3.58
CA VAL A 160 -10.63 -0.30 3.21
C VAL A 160 -9.89 -1.36 4.01
N GLU A 161 -10.55 -1.88 5.04
CA GLU A 161 -10.00 -2.78 6.05
C GLU A 161 -11.04 -3.84 6.43
N VAL A 162 -10.64 -5.11 6.40
CA VAL A 162 -11.50 -6.24 6.75
C VAL A 162 -11.31 -6.67 8.21
N SER A 163 -10.13 -6.44 8.78
CA SER A 163 -9.79 -6.84 10.14
C SER A 163 -10.39 -5.89 11.17
N ARG A 164 -11.29 -6.43 12.01
CA ARG A 164 -11.88 -5.66 13.12
C ARG A 164 -10.82 -5.20 14.11
N ALA A 165 -9.81 -6.03 14.40
CA ALA A 165 -8.72 -5.70 15.31
C ALA A 165 -7.89 -4.52 14.79
N LEU A 166 -7.41 -4.59 13.54
CA LEU A 166 -6.65 -3.50 12.93
C LEU A 166 -7.47 -2.22 12.83
N SER A 167 -8.75 -2.31 12.45
CA SER A 167 -9.61 -1.11 12.37
C SER A 167 -9.78 -0.40 13.72
N ARG A 168 -9.77 -1.14 14.84
CA ARG A 168 -9.82 -0.54 16.19
C ARG A 168 -8.50 0.15 16.53
N LEU A 169 -7.36 -0.47 16.24
CA LEU A 169 -6.04 0.13 16.41
C LEU A 169 -5.88 1.42 15.58
N GLN A 170 -6.29 1.36 14.31
CA GLN A 170 -6.32 2.51 13.41
C GLN A 170 -7.21 3.62 13.98
N ALA A 171 -8.44 3.31 14.39
CA ALA A 171 -9.36 4.30 14.94
C ALA A 171 -8.82 4.96 16.21
N GLN A 172 -8.24 4.19 17.12
CA GLN A 172 -7.60 4.71 18.33
C GLN A 172 -6.45 5.66 17.97
N SER A 173 -5.61 5.28 17.01
CA SER A 173 -4.45 6.08 16.56
C SER A 173 -4.86 7.37 15.85
N LEU A 174 -5.89 7.30 14.99
CA LEU A 174 -6.26 8.39 14.08
C LEU A 174 -7.32 9.34 14.66
N THR A 175 -8.22 8.82 15.51
CA THR A 175 -9.41 9.55 16.01
C THR A 175 -9.45 9.66 17.53
N GLY A 176 -8.55 8.99 18.25
CA GLY A 176 -8.60 8.94 19.71
C GLY A 176 -9.90 8.31 20.20
N SER A 177 -10.60 9.00 21.11
CA SER A 177 -11.91 8.57 21.62
C SER A 177 -13.10 8.96 20.73
N ARG A 178 -12.87 9.62 19.58
CA ARG A 178 -13.92 10.11 18.67
C ARG A 178 -14.30 9.11 17.57
N GLY A 179 -13.92 7.85 17.72
CA GLY A 179 -14.32 6.76 16.83
C GLY A 179 -15.55 6.02 17.35
N GLN A 180 -16.52 5.78 16.47
CA GLN A 180 -17.74 5.02 16.78
C GLN A 180 -17.92 3.89 15.76
N GLU A 181 -18.30 2.71 16.25
CA GLU A 181 -18.79 1.63 15.38
C GLU A 181 -20.18 2.01 14.87
N ALA A 182 -20.50 1.70 13.61
CA ALA A 182 -21.82 1.96 13.07
C ALA A 182 -22.87 1.13 13.82
N HIS A 183 -24.06 1.71 14.02
CA HIS A 183 -25.13 1.07 14.80
C HIS A 183 -25.95 0.04 14.00
N GLY A 184 -25.87 0.05 12.65
CA GLY A 184 -26.59 -0.88 11.77
C GLY A 184 -25.67 -1.70 10.86
N GLU A 185 -26.03 -2.95 10.62
CA GLU A 185 -25.28 -3.85 9.71
C GLU A 185 -25.36 -3.43 8.23
N ASP A 186 -26.37 -2.63 7.86
CA ASP A 186 -26.63 -2.17 6.48
C ASP A 186 -25.84 -0.92 6.08
N GLU A 187 -25.08 -0.32 6.98
CA GLU A 187 -24.28 0.86 6.65
C GLU A 187 -23.03 0.50 5.83
N PRO A 188 -22.75 1.17 4.69
CA PRO A 188 -21.58 0.88 3.87
C PRO A 188 -20.26 1.04 4.62
N ALA A 189 -20.19 2.05 5.49
CA ALA A 189 -19.08 2.23 6.42
C ALA A 189 -19.44 1.60 7.77
N TYR A 190 -18.68 0.59 8.19
CA TYR A 190 -18.96 -0.12 9.45
C TYR A 190 -18.35 0.59 10.68
N ARG A 191 -17.50 1.59 10.46
CA ARG A 191 -16.93 2.45 11.51
C ARG A 191 -16.73 3.85 10.94
N ARG A 192 -16.94 4.87 11.79
CA ARG A 192 -16.62 6.27 11.48
C ARG A 192 -15.93 6.94 12.66
N GLY A 193 -15.24 8.03 12.38
CA GLY A 193 -14.68 8.88 13.42
C GLY A 193 -14.17 10.19 12.85
N GLU A 194 -13.58 10.98 13.72
CA GLU A 194 -13.04 12.29 13.36
C GLU A 194 -11.63 12.44 13.94
N THR A 195 -10.69 12.88 13.12
CA THR A 195 -9.33 13.16 13.60
C THR A 195 -9.31 14.33 14.57
N GLY A 196 -8.25 14.50 15.35
CA GLY A 196 -8.07 15.67 16.22
C GLY A 196 -8.10 17.03 15.47
N ALA A 197 -7.91 17.02 14.15
CA ALA A 197 -8.01 18.20 13.30
C ALA A 197 -9.43 18.44 12.74
N GLY A 198 -10.40 17.57 12.99
CA GLY A 198 -11.75 17.69 12.43
C GLY A 198 -11.94 17.06 11.06
N LEU A 199 -11.00 16.22 10.60
CA LEU A 199 -11.15 15.50 9.32
C LEU A 199 -11.94 14.20 9.54
N PRO A 200 -13.02 13.95 8.76
CA PRO A 200 -13.78 12.71 8.82
C PRO A 200 -12.93 11.50 8.40
N VAL A 201 -13.10 10.38 9.11
CA VAL A 201 -12.50 9.08 8.80
C VAL A 201 -13.61 8.03 8.75
N SER A 202 -13.64 7.21 7.70
CA SER A 202 -14.61 6.11 7.53
C SER A 202 -13.90 4.82 7.15
N TRP A 203 -14.37 3.69 7.69
CA TRP A 203 -13.85 2.36 7.38
C TRP A 203 -14.86 1.51 6.64
N TYR A 204 -14.40 0.80 5.63
CA TYR A 204 -15.20 0.01 4.69
C TYR A 204 -14.62 -1.40 4.59
N ARG A 205 -15.49 -2.40 4.42
CA ARG A 205 -15.02 -3.79 4.18
C ARG A 205 -14.59 -4.01 2.75
N ARG A 206 -15.22 -3.28 1.82
CA ARG A 206 -15.01 -3.45 0.38
C ARG A 206 -14.81 -2.09 -0.27
N LEU A 207 -14.12 -2.09 -1.39
CA LEU A 207 -13.78 -0.87 -2.12
C LEU A 207 -15.03 -0.20 -2.72
N GLU A 208 -15.97 -1.01 -3.19
CA GLU A 208 -17.24 -0.60 -3.78
C GLU A 208 -18.17 0.15 -2.81
N ASP A 209 -17.94 0.01 -1.50
CA ASP A 209 -18.70 0.72 -0.46
C ASP A 209 -18.17 2.15 -0.25
N VAL A 210 -17.00 2.49 -0.79
CA VAL A 210 -16.43 3.84 -0.72
C VAL A 210 -17.26 4.78 -1.61
N PRO A 211 -17.77 5.92 -1.09
CA PRO A 211 -18.60 6.84 -1.88
C PRO A 211 -17.88 7.36 -3.11
N ALA A 212 -18.57 7.44 -4.24
CA ALA A 212 -18.00 8.03 -5.45
C ALA A 212 -17.62 9.51 -5.23
N GLY A 213 -16.43 9.88 -5.69
CA GLY A 213 -15.90 11.24 -5.55
C GLY A 213 -14.55 11.40 -6.25
N PHE A 214 -13.96 12.59 -6.15
CA PHE A 214 -12.56 12.75 -6.53
C PHE A 214 -11.68 12.14 -5.43
N SER A 215 -11.04 11.02 -5.77
CA SER A 215 -10.33 10.20 -4.80
C SER A 215 -8.89 9.96 -5.23
N ILE A 216 -7.98 9.99 -4.24
CA ILE A 216 -6.60 9.56 -4.40
C ILE A 216 -6.44 8.27 -3.61
N PHE A 217 -6.13 7.19 -4.34
CA PHE A 217 -5.96 5.86 -3.77
C PHE A 217 -4.48 5.58 -3.46
N LEU A 218 -4.21 5.09 -2.26
CA LEU A 218 -2.93 4.56 -1.83
C LEU A 218 -3.09 3.06 -1.51
N ALA A 219 -2.27 2.23 -2.14
CA ALA A 219 -2.27 0.78 -1.96
C ALA A 219 -0.83 0.32 -1.77
N HIS A 220 -0.32 0.48 -0.56
CA HIS A 220 1.07 0.19 -0.21
C HIS A 220 1.14 -1.21 0.42
N GLU A 221 1.90 -2.13 -0.19
CA GLU A 221 2.00 -3.54 0.24
C GLU A 221 0.62 -4.22 0.39
N PHE A 222 -0.31 -3.83 -0.49
CA PHE A 222 -1.67 -4.40 -0.53
C PHE A 222 -1.79 -5.52 -1.58
N PHE A 223 -1.23 -5.30 -2.77
CA PHE A 223 -1.41 -6.20 -3.92
C PHE A 223 -0.61 -7.51 -3.80
N ASP A 224 0.50 -7.48 -3.06
CA ASP A 224 1.33 -8.64 -2.76
C ASP A 224 0.69 -9.60 -1.75
N ALA A 225 -0.16 -9.08 -0.85
CA ALA A 225 -0.96 -9.88 0.08
C ALA A 225 -2.26 -10.44 -0.54
N LEU A 226 -2.59 -10.10 -1.79
CA LEU A 226 -3.81 -10.62 -2.44
C LEU A 226 -3.65 -12.10 -2.82
N PRO A 227 -4.69 -12.92 -2.65
CA PRO A 227 -4.67 -14.32 -3.09
C PRO A 227 -4.32 -14.48 -4.58
N ILE A 228 -3.31 -15.31 -4.87
CA ILE A 228 -2.86 -15.57 -6.25
C ILE A 228 -3.14 -17.00 -6.72
N HIS A 229 -3.47 -17.13 -8.01
CA HIS A 229 -3.47 -18.41 -8.69
C HIS A 229 -2.05 -18.71 -9.23
N LYS A 230 -1.57 -19.93 -8.99
CA LYS A 230 -0.26 -20.39 -9.46
C LYS A 230 -0.43 -21.41 -10.57
N PHE A 231 0.32 -21.28 -11.66
CA PHE A 231 0.20 -22.17 -12.82
C PHE A 231 1.54 -22.78 -13.21
N GLN A 232 1.51 -24.03 -13.70
CA GLN A 232 2.65 -24.75 -14.22
C GLN A 232 2.38 -25.24 -15.64
N ARG A 233 3.33 -25.03 -16.55
CA ARG A 233 3.25 -25.55 -17.92
C ARG A 233 3.61 -27.03 -17.93
N THR A 234 2.72 -27.87 -18.44
CA THR A 234 2.92 -29.32 -18.61
C THR A 234 2.93 -29.68 -20.10
N GLN A 235 3.21 -30.95 -20.43
CA GLN A 235 3.08 -31.46 -21.81
C GLN A 235 1.65 -31.33 -22.36
N LYS A 236 0.63 -31.35 -21.48
CA LYS A 236 -0.79 -31.24 -21.85
C LYS A 236 -1.33 -29.80 -21.74
N GLY A 237 -0.44 -28.81 -21.74
CA GLY A 237 -0.76 -27.39 -21.57
C GLY A 237 -0.61 -26.90 -20.14
N TRP A 238 -1.09 -25.68 -19.87
CA TRP A 238 -1.05 -25.10 -18.53
C TRP A 238 -1.99 -25.83 -17.58
N ARG A 239 -1.54 -26.01 -16.34
CA ARG A 239 -2.31 -26.57 -15.24
C ARG A 239 -2.15 -25.68 -14.02
N GLU A 240 -3.18 -25.65 -13.20
CA GLU A 240 -3.13 -24.94 -11.93
C GLU A 240 -2.34 -25.76 -10.91
N VAL A 241 -1.53 -25.07 -10.11
CA VAL A 241 -0.88 -25.61 -8.93
C VAL A 241 -1.87 -25.43 -7.76
N MET A 242 -2.09 -26.52 -7.05
CA MET A 242 -3.05 -26.65 -5.96
C MET A 242 -2.29 -27.05 -4.68
N VAL A 243 -2.94 -26.91 -3.54
CA VAL A 243 -2.47 -27.37 -2.23
C VAL A 243 -3.27 -28.61 -1.84
N ASP A 244 -2.55 -29.67 -1.48
CA ASP A 244 -3.12 -30.94 -1.05
C ASP A 244 -2.40 -31.44 0.20
N ILE A 245 -2.97 -32.46 0.85
CA ILE A 245 -2.34 -33.15 1.97
C ILE A 245 -1.19 -34.00 1.43
N ASP A 246 -0.08 -34.06 2.16
CA ASP A 246 0.98 -35.02 1.86
C ASP A 246 0.52 -36.44 2.24
N PRO A 247 0.50 -37.39 1.29
CA PRO A 247 0.01 -38.75 1.56
C PRO A 247 0.91 -39.53 2.53
N GLU A 248 2.20 -39.19 2.59
CA GLU A 248 3.17 -39.82 3.49
C GLU A 248 3.22 -39.10 4.85
N LYS A 249 2.83 -37.82 4.89
CA LYS A 249 2.84 -36.97 6.08
C LYS A 249 1.52 -36.19 6.21
N PRO A 250 0.45 -36.78 6.77
CA PRO A 250 -0.88 -36.16 6.80
C PRO A 250 -0.99 -34.84 7.59
N ASP A 251 0.04 -34.51 8.36
CA ASP A 251 0.25 -33.25 9.09
C ASP A 251 0.97 -32.18 8.24
N GLN A 252 1.29 -32.47 6.98
CA GLN A 252 1.95 -31.56 6.06
C GLN A 252 1.10 -31.32 4.81
N LEU A 253 1.23 -30.13 4.24
CA LEU A 253 0.64 -29.78 2.97
C LEU A 253 1.73 -29.77 1.90
N ARG A 254 1.35 -30.10 0.66
CA ARG A 254 2.25 -30.09 -0.50
C ARG A 254 1.60 -29.42 -1.69
N PHE A 255 2.43 -28.92 -2.61
CA PHE A 255 1.95 -28.48 -3.92
C PHE A 255 1.68 -29.69 -4.81
N VAL A 256 0.52 -29.70 -5.46
CA VAL A 256 0.17 -30.68 -6.50
C VAL A 256 -0.26 -29.95 -7.76
N VAL A 257 -0.16 -30.62 -8.91
CA VAL A 257 -0.61 -30.06 -10.19
C VAL A 257 -1.98 -30.64 -10.51
N ALA A 258 -2.96 -29.79 -10.84
CA ALA A 258 -4.29 -30.24 -11.23
C ALA A 258 -4.21 -31.19 -12.44
N PRO A 259 -4.88 -32.35 -12.40
CA PRO A 259 -4.80 -33.34 -13.49
C PRO A 259 -5.47 -32.84 -14.78
N SER A 260 -6.51 -32.04 -14.64
CA SER A 260 -7.29 -31.43 -15.73
C SER A 260 -7.21 -29.90 -15.66
N PRO A 261 -7.42 -29.18 -16.77
CA PRO A 261 -7.54 -27.73 -16.75
C PRO A 261 -8.68 -27.30 -15.82
N THR A 262 -8.38 -26.38 -14.89
CA THR A 262 -9.37 -25.63 -14.12
C THR A 262 -9.87 -24.43 -14.94
N LEU A 263 -11.00 -23.84 -14.53
CA LEU A 263 -11.51 -22.59 -15.13
C LEU A 263 -10.42 -21.51 -15.16
N ALA A 264 -9.72 -21.32 -14.04
CA ALA A 264 -8.60 -20.39 -13.93
C ALA A 264 -7.48 -20.69 -14.95
N SER A 265 -7.06 -21.96 -15.06
CA SER A 265 -6.00 -22.34 -16.01
C SER A 265 -6.38 -22.21 -17.48
N SER A 266 -7.68 -22.35 -17.79
CA SER A 266 -8.21 -22.24 -19.15
C SER A 266 -8.45 -20.80 -19.60
N THR A 267 -8.81 -19.90 -18.69
CA THR A 267 -9.20 -18.51 -18.99
C THR A 267 -8.08 -17.50 -18.71
N LEU A 268 -7.35 -17.63 -17.60
CA LEU A 268 -6.37 -16.63 -17.17
C LEU A 268 -5.03 -16.82 -17.89
N VAL A 269 -4.58 -18.06 -18.12
CA VAL A 269 -3.21 -18.34 -18.58
C VAL A 269 -3.00 -18.06 -20.08
N GLN A 270 -4.07 -17.93 -20.86
CA GLN A 270 -3.97 -17.39 -22.21
C GLN A 270 -3.36 -15.96 -22.24
N GLY A 271 -3.26 -15.29 -21.08
CA GLY A 271 -2.74 -13.92 -20.94
C GLY A 271 -1.33 -13.71 -20.34
N PHE A 272 -0.59 -14.72 -19.85
CA PHE A 272 0.61 -14.47 -19.02
C PHE A 272 1.81 -15.40 -19.29
N LYS A 273 3.06 -14.90 -19.13
CA LYS A 273 4.30 -15.70 -19.29
C LYS A 273 5.43 -15.30 -18.33
N GLY A 274 5.71 -16.20 -17.37
CA GLY A 274 6.98 -16.35 -16.64
C GLY A 274 6.97 -15.77 -15.21
N HIS A 275 7.51 -16.51 -14.23
CA HIS A 275 8.30 -16.14 -13.02
C HIS A 275 8.35 -17.36 -12.05
N ARG A 276 9.36 -17.44 -11.16
CA ARG A 276 9.67 -18.60 -10.28
C ARG A 276 9.59 -18.16 -8.80
N LEU A 277 9.18 -19.04 -7.88
CA LEU A 277 9.01 -18.73 -6.45
C LEU A 277 9.32 -19.93 -5.50
N HIS A 278 9.64 -19.59 -4.24
CA HIS A 278 10.06 -20.40 -3.07
C HIS A 278 8.92 -21.24 -2.44
N ASP A 279 9.24 -22.11 -1.47
CA ASP A 279 8.30 -22.99 -0.75
C ASP A 279 7.62 -22.28 0.43
N VAL A 280 6.31 -22.51 0.61
CA VAL A 280 5.34 -21.69 1.38
C VAL A 280 4.54 -22.54 2.39
N LEU A 281 4.64 -23.87 2.36
CA LEU A 281 3.63 -24.75 2.98
C LEU A 281 3.99 -25.29 4.38
N SER A 282 5.12 -24.91 4.97
CA SER A 282 5.65 -25.56 6.18
C SER A 282 4.85 -25.30 7.46
N SER A 283 4.23 -24.11 7.61
CA SER A 283 3.46 -23.73 8.81
C SER A 283 2.28 -22.79 8.46
N PRO A 284 1.16 -23.32 7.95
CA PRO A 284 0.01 -22.50 7.53
C PRO A 284 -0.61 -21.69 8.68
N GLY A 285 -0.83 -20.39 8.47
CA GLY A 285 -1.46 -19.51 9.47
C GLY A 285 -0.48 -18.86 10.46
N SER A 286 0.79 -19.27 10.46
CA SER A 286 1.81 -18.71 11.36
C SER A 286 2.84 -17.82 10.65
N ALA A 287 2.67 -17.57 9.36
CA ALA A 287 3.55 -16.72 8.55
C ALA A 287 2.72 -15.95 7.53
N ASP A 288 3.19 -14.73 7.20
CA ASP A 288 2.60 -13.92 6.13
C ASP A 288 2.92 -14.51 4.75
N LEU A 289 2.03 -14.29 3.79
CA LEU A 289 2.15 -14.79 2.42
C LEU A 289 2.11 -13.63 1.43
N THR A 290 3.21 -13.44 0.70
CA THR A 290 3.34 -12.39 -0.31
C THR A 290 3.63 -12.97 -1.71
N ALA A 291 3.19 -12.26 -2.74
CA ALA A 291 3.47 -12.55 -4.14
C ALA A 291 3.97 -11.30 -4.88
N ASP A 292 4.89 -11.48 -5.83
CA ASP A 292 5.32 -10.38 -6.69
C ASP A 292 4.15 -9.82 -7.51
N VAL A 293 4.06 -8.49 -7.60
CA VAL A 293 2.98 -7.81 -8.34
C VAL A 293 3.28 -7.72 -9.84
N ASP A 294 2.37 -8.24 -10.67
CA ASP A 294 2.45 -8.10 -12.14
C ASP A 294 1.86 -6.75 -12.61
N PHE A 295 2.71 -5.73 -12.65
CA PHE A 295 2.33 -4.41 -13.18
C PHE A 295 1.96 -4.40 -14.67
N SER A 296 2.45 -5.37 -15.45
CA SER A 296 2.11 -5.47 -16.87
C SER A 296 0.66 -5.90 -17.07
N PHE A 297 0.17 -6.76 -16.18
CA PHE A 297 -1.22 -7.16 -16.14
C PHE A 297 -2.12 -6.06 -15.62
N LEU A 298 -1.75 -5.39 -14.53
CA LEU A 298 -2.52 -4.24 -14.02
C LEU A 298 -2.72 -3.18 -15.11
N ARG A 299 -1.66 -2.85 -15.86
CA ARG A 299 -1.73 -1.94 -17.01
C ARG A 299 -2.70 -2.42 -18.09
N ARG A 300 -2.73 -3.72 -18.37
CA ARG A 300 -3.61 -4.30 -19.40
C ARG A 300 -5.07 -4.26 -18.96
N MET A 301 -5.34 -4.56 -17.69
CA MET A 301 -6.70 -4.58 -17.12
C MET A 301 -7.28 -3.18 -16.93
N ALA A 302 -6.44 -2.18 -16.66
CA ALA A 302 -6.88 -0.79 -16.58
C ALA A 302 -7.52 -0.28 -17.90
N GLY A 303 -7.15 -0.88 -19.04
CA GLY A 303 -7.75 -0.58 -20.35
C GLY A 303 -7.46 0.82 -20.88
N GLY A 304 -8.11 1.20 -21.99
CA GLY A 304 -7.85 2.48 -22.68
C GLY A 304 -8.37 3.73 -21.96
N GLY A 305 -9.22 3.55 -20.94
CA GLY A 305 -9.81 4.64 -20.15
C GLY A 305 -8.95 5.15 -19.00
N VAL A 306 -7.77 4.56 -18.77
CA VAL A 306 -6.88 4.88 -17.65
C VAL A 306 -5.45 5.04 -18.14
N ALA A 307 -4.80 6.13 -17.73
CA ALA A 307 -3.39 6.33 -17.99
C ALA A 307 -2.54 5.62 -16.93
N CYS A 308 -1.54 4.84 -17.36
CA CYS A 308 -0.65 4.09 -16.48
C CYS A 308 0.78 4.64 -16.51
N LEU A 309 1.37 4.89 -15.34
CA LEU A 309 2.76 5.30 -15.16
C LEU A 309 3.58 4.25 -14.41
N GLY A 310 4.87 4.15 -14.73
CA GLY A 310 5.77 3.17 -14.12
C GLY A 310 5.63 1.75 -14.70
N PRO A 311 6.06 0.70 -13.99
CA PRO A 311 6.61 0.74 -12.64
C PRO A 311 7.95 1.49 -12.61
N VAL A 312 8.20 2.26 -11.57
CA VAL A 312 9.51 2.88 -11.28
C VAL A 312 10.07 2.32 -9.96
N PRO A 313 11.39 2.11 -9.82
CA PRO A 313 12.01 1.75 -8.54
C PRO A 313 11.62 2.71 -7.42
N GLN A 314 11.38 2.17 -6.21
CA GLN A 314 11.06 2.97 -5.03
C GLN A 314 12.09 4.05 -4.79
N ARG A 315 13.39 3.72 -4.88
CA ARG A 315 14.47 4.71 -4.71
C ARG A 315 14.29 5.89 -5.66
N THR A 316 13.95 5.62 -6.93
CA THR A 316 13.83 6.63 -7.99
C THR A 316 12.64 7.53 -7.71
N PHE A 317 11.49 6.94 -7.35
CA PHE A 317 10.32 7.71 -6.97
C PHE A 317 10.59 8.62 -5.77
N LEU A 318 11.16 8.07 -4.70
CA LEU A 318 11.45 8.82 -3.47
C LEU A 318 12.47 9.95 -3.71
N LYS A 319 13.51 9.70 -4.52
CA LYS A 319 14.48 10.72 -4.96
C LYS A 319 13.81 11.84 -5.73
N ASN A 320 12.97 11.50 -6.71
CA ASN A 320 12.19 12.47 -7.48
C ASN A 320 11.21 13.28 -6.60
N MET A 321 10.73 12.70 -5.50
CA MET A 321 9.88 13.39 -4.52
C MET A 321 10.66 14.26 -3.53
N GLY A 322 11.99 14.26 -3.57
CA GLY A 322 12.83 15.11 -2.72
C GLY A 322 13.16 14.51 -1.35
N ILE A 323 13.25 13.17 -1.24
CA ILE A 323 13.63 12.49 0.00
C ILE A 323 14.94 13.02 0.61
N ASP A 324 15.90 13.41 -0.23
CA ASP A 324 17.20 13.93 0.20
C ASP A 324 17.08 15.26 0.94
N SER A 325 16.28 16.17 0.36
CA SER A 325 16.02 17.47 0.97
C SER A 325 15.30 17.31 2.30
N ARG A 326 14.34 16.38 2.39
CA ARG A 326 13.64 16.13 3.65
C ARG A 326 14.58 15.51 4.69
N MET A 327 15.40 14.55 4.29
CA MET A 327 16.38 13.94 5.18
C MET A 327 17.34 14.99 5.76
N GLN A 328 17.85 15.91 4.94
CA GLN A 328 18.70 17.02 5.42
C GLN A 328 18.01 17.90 6.45
N VAL A 329 16.73 18.22 6.26
CA VAL A 329 15.95 19.02 7.22
C VAL A 329 15.85 18.29 8.56
N LEU A 330 15.46 17.02 8.54
CA LEU A 330 15.33 16.21 9.77
C LEU A 330 16.65 16.09 10.51
N LEU A 331 17.75 15.85 9.78
CA LEU A 331 19.10 15.78 10.36
C LEU A 331 19.57 17.12 10.96
N ARG A 332 19.14 18.27 10.43
CA ARG A 332 19.48 19.60 10.99
C ARG A 332 18.67 19.91 12.25
N SER A 333 17.43 19.45 12.32
CA SER A 333 16.55 19.66 13.47
C SER A 333 16.74 18.62 14.59
N CYS A 334 17.54 17.58 14.35
CA CYS A 334 17.78 16.49 15.28
C CYS A 334 19.03 16.76 16.15
N GLY A 335 18.82 17.01 17.45
CA GLY A 335 19.91 17.16 18.42
C GLY A 335 20.43 15.85 19.00
N ASP A 336 19.64 14.76 18.93
CA ASP A 336 20.00 13.48 19.52
C ASP A 336 20.79 12.57 18.54
N ALA A 337 21.87 11.96 19.01
CA ALA A 337 22.76 11.15 18.19
C ALA A 337 22.16 9.80 17.79
N SER A 338 21.42 9.15 18.69
CA SER A 338 20.77 7.86 18.44
C SER A 338 19.73 7.99 17.33
N THR A 339 18.89 9.01 17.46
CA THR A 339 17.89 9.42 16.47
C THR A 339 18.52 9.67 15.11
N ARG A 340 19.62 10.41 15.09
CA ARG A 340 20.33 10.74 13.87
C ARG A 340 20.77 9.46 13.14
N GLN A 341 21.32 8.50 13.88
CA GLN A 341 21.73 7.22 13.33
C GLN A 341 20.54 6.41 12.79
N GLN A 342 19.42 6.39 13.52
CA GLN A 342 18.19 5.73 13.07
C GLN A 342 17.64 6.35 11.78
N LEU A 343 17.58 7.68 11.68
CA LEU A 343 17.16 8.36 10.44
C LEU A 343 18.03 7.95 9.25
N ILE A 344 19.36 7.88 9.44
CA ILE A 344 20.30 7.45 8.39
C ILE A 344 20.05 6.00 8.00
N ALA A 345 19.88 5.10 8.98
CA ALA A 345 19.60 3.69 8.73
C ALA A 345 18.27 3.49 7.98
N SER A 346 17.19 4.15 8.42
CA SER A 346 15.88 4.07 7.77
C SER A 346 15.90 4.62 6.34
N TYR A 347 16.59 5.74 6.11
CA TYR A 347 16.79 6.29 4.77
C TYR A 347 17.52 5.29 3.86
N ASP A 348 18.57 4.64 4.35
CA ASP A 348 19.30 3.61 3.60
C ASP A 348 18.39 2.41 3.29
N VAL A 349 17.59 1.91 4.24
CA VAL A 349 16.63 0.82 3.97
C VAL A 349 15.68 1.17 2.82
N LEU A 350 15.12 2.39 2.80
CA LEU A 350 14.16 2.81 1.79
C LEU A 350 14.77 3.03 0.40
N THR A 351 16.04 3.44 0.31
CA THR A 351 16.65 3.93 -0.94
C THR A 351 17.75 3.02 -1.50
N ASN A 352 18.34 2.15 -0.68
CA ASN A 352 19.45 1.29 -1.07
C ASN A 352 18.98 0.22 -2.08
N PRO A 353 19.65 0.09 -3.25
CA PRO A 353 19.29 -0.89 -4.27
C PRO A 353 19.30 -2.35 -3.79
N ALA A 354 20.18 -2.69 -2.83
CA ALA A 354 20.26 -4.03 -2.25
C ALA A 354 19.15 -4.33 -1.23
N LYS A 355 18.47 -3.28 -0.74
CA LYS A 355 17.36 -3.36 0.22
C LYS A 355 16.03 -3.10 -0.50
N MET A 356 15.22 -2.14 -0.04
CA MET A 356 13.91 -1.87 -0.64
C MET A 356 13.98 -1.07 -1.94
N GLY A 357 15.10 -0.36 -2.21
CA GLY A 357 15.18 0.65 -3.25
C GLY A 357 14.86 0.17 -4.67
N GLU A 358 15.25 -1.06 -5.04
CA GLU A 358 14.96 -1.68 -6.34
C GLU A 358 13.86 -2.74 -6.30
N ARG A 359 13.70 -3.40 -5.15
CA ARG A 359 12.72 -4.47 -4.94
C ARG A 359 11.30 -3.91 -4.95
N PHE A 360 11.08 -2.78 -4.30
CA PHE A 360 9.80 -2.11 -4.27
C PHE A 360 9.64 -1.17 -5.46
N ARG A 361 8.41 -1.08 -5.98
CA ARG A 361 8.09 -0.33 -7.20
C ARG A 361 6.85 0.54 -6.98
N PHE A 362 6.86 1.73 -7.56
CA PHE A 362 5.67 2.59 -7.68
C PHE A 362 5.04 2.44 -9.06
N PHE A 363 3.72 2.29 -9.08
CA PHE A 363 2.92 2.25 -10.30
C PHE A 363 1.70 3.16 -10.12
N GLY A 364 1.45 4.02 -11.10
CA GLY A 364 0.42 5.05 -11.02
C GLY A 364 -0.71 4.80 -12.00
N LEU A 365 -1.96 4.89 -11.54
CA LEU A 365 -3.17 4.89 -12.35
C LEU A 365 -3.80 6.28 -12.28
N LEU A 366 -4.01 6.91 -13.44
CA LEU A 366 -4.45 8.29 -13.54
C LEU A 366 -5.58 8.43 -14.55
N HIS A 367 -6.43 9.44 -14.35
CA HIS A 367 -7.40 9.84 -15.37
C HIS A 367 -6.66 10.29 -16.65
N PRO A 368 -7.04 9.86 -17.87
CA PRO A 368 -6.31 10.17 -19.11
C PRO A 368 -6.05 11.66 -19.36
N ARG A 369 -6.99 12.53 -18.94
CA ARG A 369 -6.83 13.99 -19.02
C ARG A 369 -5.60 14.52 -18.27
N ARG A 370 -5.11 13.80 -17.25
CA ARG A 370 -3.90 14.19 -16.50
C ARG A 370 -2.63 14.19 -17.35
N LEU A 371 -2.59 13.34 -18.39
CA LEU A 371 -1.50 13.26 -19.36
C LEU A 371 -1.84 13.93 -20.70
N ALA A 372 -3.04 14.48 -20.84
CA ALA A 372 -3.43 15.19 -22.05
C ALA A 372 -2.65 16.51 -22.18
N ARG A 373 -2.34 16.89 -23.42
CA ARG A 373 -1.75 18.20 -23.69
C ARG A 373 -2.80 19.29 -23.39
N PRO A 374 -2.41 20.42 -22.78
CA PRO A 374 -3.32 21.54 -22.59
C PRO A 374 -3.89 22.01 -23.93
N ALA A 375 -5.20 22.28 -23.98
CA ALA A 375 -5.81 22.90 -25.15
C ALA A 375 -5.18 24.29 -25.38
N PRO A 376 -4.89 24.68 -26.63
CA PRO A 376 -4.46 26.04 -26.92
C PRO A 376 -5.57 27.03 -26.49
N PRO A 377 -5.22 28.21 -25.96
CA PRO A 377 -6.20 29.20 -25.55
C PRO A 377 -7.07 29.58 -26.75
N ALA A 378 -8.39 29.52 -26.56
CA ALA A 378 -9.35 29.94 -27.58
C ALA A 378 -9.20 31.45 -27.82
N GLY A 379 -8.92 31.86 -29.06
CA GLY A 379 -9.00 33.27 -29.47
C GLY A 379 -7.76 33.89 -30.12
N LEU A 380 -6.63 33.18 -30.25
CA LEU A 380 -5.46 33.72 -30.96
C LEU A 380 -5.09 32.87 -32.17
N LYS A 381 -5.44 33.36 -33.36
CA LYS A 381 -4.84 32.91 -34.63
C LYS A 381 -3.39 33.35 -34.64
N LEU A 382 -2.47 32.54 -34.11
CA LEU A 382 -1.03 32.77 -34.25
C LEU A 382 -0.30 31.43 -34.26
N GLU A 383 0.27 31.13 -35.44
CA GLU A 383 1.30 30.15 -35.80
C GLU A 383 1.29 28.75 -35.15
N LYS A 384 1.63 27.72 -35.94
CA LYS A 384 1.78 26.32 -35.55
C LYS A 384 2.89 26.09 -34.49
N LYS A 385 2.80 26.70 -33.31
CA LYS A 385 3.62 26.31 -32.16
C LYS A 385 3.10 24.98 -31.63
N PRO A 386 3.97 23.97 -31.42
CA PRO A 386 3.54 22.71 -30.85
C PRO A 386 2.91 22.96 -29.48
N SER A 387 1.74 22.36 -29.26
CA SER A 387 1.02 22.41 -27.99
C SER A 387 1.98 22.06 -26.84
N PRO A 388 1.92 22.77 -25.70
CA PRO A 388 2.82 22.51 -24.58
C PRO A 388 2.75 21.05 -24.13
N ALA A 389 3.90 20.50 -23.71
CA ALA A 389 3.98 19.15 -23.20
C ALA A 389 3.09 18.97 -21.95
N PRO A 390 2.57 17.76 -21.69
CA PRO A 390 1.87 17.46 -20.45
C PRO A 390 2.74 17.80 -19.24
N LEU A 391 2.11 18.23 -18.15
CA LEU A 391 2.84 18.52 -16.91
C LEU A 391 3.42 17.22 -16.34
N PRO A 392 4.68 17.24 -15.82
CA PRO A 392 5.28 16.07 -15.19
C PRO A 392 4.41 15.56 -14.04
N VAL A 393 4.46 14.25 -13.82
CA VAL A 393 3.82 13.63 -12.66
C VAL A 393 4.89 13.41 -11.61
N ALA A 394 4.72 14.04 -10.45
CA ALA A 394 5.72 14.01 -9.38
C ALA A 394 6.06 12.55 -9.02
N GLY A 395 7.35 12.27 -8.82
CA GLY A 395 7.86 10.92 -8.54
C GLY A 395 8.09 10.04 -9.78
N PHE A 396 7.25 10.13 -10.81
CA PHE A 396 7.35 9.28 -12.02
C PHE A 396 8.22 9.87 -13.14
N THR A 397 8.35 11.19 -13.17
CA THR A 397 9.24 11.91 -14.10
C THR A 397 10.19 12.78 -13.29
N GLU A 398 11.43 12.95 -13.76
CA GLU A 398 12.39 13.85 -13.13
C GLU A 398 11.76 15.25 -13.03
N LEU A 399 11.64 15.74 -11.80
CA LEU A 399 11.41 17.16 -11.58
C LEU A 399 12.73 17.83 -11.95
N GLY A 400 12.85 18.35 -13.17
CA GLY A 400 14.06 19.03 -13.64
C GLY A 400 14.57 20.00 -12.58
N LEU A 401 15.70 19.63 -11.98
CA LEU A 401 16.51 20.49 -11.12
C LEU A 401 17.61 21.04 -12.03
N SER A 402 17.28 22.05 -12.83
CA SER A 402 18.26 22.79 -13.64
C SER A 402 18.10 24.27 -13.38
#